data_AF-A0A959QZP8-F1
#
_entry.id   AF-A0A959QZP8-F1
#
_cell.length_a   1.000
_cell.length_b   1.000
_cell.length_c   1.000
_cell.angle_alpha   90.00
_cell.angle_beta   90.00
_cell.angle_gamma   90.00
#
_symmetry.space_group_name_H-M   'P 1'
#
loop_
_entity.id
_entity.type
_entity.pdbx_description
1 polymer ?
#
loop_
_entity_poly.entity_id
_entity_poly.type
_entity_poly.pdbx_seq_one_letter_code
_entity_poly.pdbx_strand_id
1 'polypeptide(L)'
;MRDPSGQALVKTFSRNICDFDLQEAQRKLPKLQGESGLYFTGGYTNGIGLHENCLKQSAAIANLLGREISKPVPSSTVAARAVSY
;
A
#
# COMPACT_ATOMS: atom_id res chain seq x y z
N MET A 1 -1.26 -28.51 4.35
CA MET A 1 -2.17 -28.57 3.19
C MET A 1 -1.55 -29.51 2.17
N ARG A 2 -2.32 -30.42 1.58
CA ARG A 2 -1.83 -31.39 0.59
C ARG A 2 -2.52 -31.12 -0.74
N ASP A 3 -1.85 -31.40 -1.86
CA ASP A 3 -2.47 -31.34 -3.17
C ASP A 3 -3.44 -32.54 -3.37
N PRO A 4 -4.21 -32.58 -4.47
CA PRO A 4 -5.12 -33.71 -4.75
C PRO A 4 -4.41 -35.07 -4.91
N SER A 5 -3.08 -35.10 -5.09
CA SER A 5 -2.28 -36.32 -5.16
C SER A 5 -1.72 -36.75 -3.80
N GLY A 6 -2.02 -36.00 -2.73
CA GLY A 6 -1.57 -36.28 -1.37
C GLY A 6 -0.16 -35.77 -1.04
N GLN A 7 0.50 -35.07 -1.96
CA GLN A 7 1.82 -34.49 -1.73
C GLN A 7 1.73 -33.19 -0.92
N ALA A 8 2.82 -32.86 -0.22
CA ALA A 8 2.91 -31.60 0.51
C ALA A 8 2.90 -30.42 -0.49
N LEU A 9 2.00 -29.46 -0.28
CA LEU A 9 2.05 -28.21 -1.02
C LEU A 9 3.31 -27.43 -0.60
N VAL A 10 4.30 -27.38 -1.49
CA VAL A 10 5.50 -26.57 -1.31
C VAL A 10 5.33 -25.26 -2.07
N LYS A 11 5.46 -24.14 -1.36
CA LYS A 11 5.54 -22.81 -1.97
C LYS A 11 6.91 -22.22 -1.69
N THR A 12 7.62 -21.90 -2.76
CA THR A 12 8.88 -21.16 -2.68
C THR A 12 8.58 -19.68 -2.80
N PHE A 13 9.00 -18.91 -1.80
CA PHE A 13 8.96 -17.45 -1.89
C PHE A 13 10.29 -16.97 -2.47
N SER A 14 10.22 -15.97 -3.36
CA SER A 14 11.41 -15.22 -3.75
C SER A 14 12.05 -14.65 -2.49
N ARG A 15 13.37 -14.80 -2.34
CA ARG A 15 14.08 -14.23 -1.19
C ARG A 15 13.96 -12.72 -1.24
N ASN A 16 13.88 -12.11 -0.05
CA ASN A 16 13.92 -10.67 0.00
C ASN A 16 15.32 -10.18 -0.38
N ILE A 17 15.45 -9.45 -1.49
CA ILE A 17 16.70 -8.78 -1.86
C ILE A 17 16.71 -7.42 -1.18
N CYS A 18 17.78 -7.14 -0.42
CA CYS A 18 18.04 -5.83 0.19
C CYS A 18 19.36 -5.30 -0.38
N ASP A 19 19.27 -4.61 -1.51
CA ASP A 19 20.38 -3.99 -2.22
C ASP A 19 20.29 -2.46 -2.17
N PHE A 20 21.28 -1.80 -2.78
CA PHE A 20 21.32 -0.34 -2.83
C PHE A 20 20.21 0.26 -3.69
N ASP A 21 19.78 -0.45 -4.73
CA ASP A 21 18.69 -0.02 -5.60
C ASP A 21 17.36 0.03 -4.84
N LEU A 22 17.07 -0.99 -4.01
CA LEU A 22 15.93 -0.98 -3.09
C LEU A 22 16.00 0.22 -2.16
N GLN A 23 17.14 0.44 -1.51
CA GLN A 23 17.30 1.56 -0.57
C GLN A 23 17.11 2.91 -1.26
N GLU A 24 17.57 3.06 -2.50
CA GLU A 24 17.36 4.27 -3.28
C GLU A 24 15.88 4.47 -3.64
N ALA A 25 15.19 3.41 -4.07
CA ALA A 25 13.77 3.46 -4.36
C ALA A 25 12.96 3.84 -3.10
N GLN A 26 13.29 3.26 -1.94
CA GLN A 26 12.66 3.57 -0.66
C GLN A 26 12.79 5.03 -0.24
N ARG A 27 13.92 5.68 -0.55
CA ARG A 27 14.10 7.12 -0.28
C ARG A 27 13.14 8.02 -1.08
N LYS A 28 12.66 7.54 -2.23
CA LYS A 28 11.75 8.29 -3.12
C LYS A 28 10.28 8.11 -2.72
N LEU A 29 9.91 6.94 -2.20
CA LEU A 29 8.52 6.58 -1.88
C LEU A 29 7.75 7.57 -0.99
N PRO A 30 8.32 8.16 0.09
CA PRO A 30 7.57 9.09 0.93
C PRO A 30 7.01 10.31 0.18
N LYS A 31 7.69 10.74 -0.89
CA LYS A 31 7.23 11.87 -1.72
C LYS A 31 6.09 11.48 -2.65
N LEU A 32 5.98 10.19 -2.99
CA LEU A 32 4.99 9.66 -3.93
C LEU A 32 3.70 9.19 -3.22
N GLN A 33 3.66 9.14 -1.89
CA GLN A 33 2.47 8.74 -1.15
C GLN A 33 1.31 9.71 -1.41
N GLY A 34 0.18 9.20 -1.85
CA GLY A 34 -1.02 9.97 -2.18
C GLY A 34 -1.03 10.58 -3.58
N GLU A 35 0.05 10.46 -4.35
CA GLU A 35 0.05 10.90 -5.75
C GLU A 35 -0.97 10.10 -6.56
N SER A 36 -1.84 10.81 -7.29
CA SER A 36 -2.96 10.22 -8.03
C SER A 36 -3.87 9.31 -7.18
N GLY A 37 -3.94 9.55 -5.86
CA GLY A 37 -4.72 8.72 -4.94
C GLY A 37 -4.12 7.33 -4.66
N LEU A 38 -2.85 7.11 -5.01
CA LEU A 38 -2.14 5.87 -4.76
C LEU A 38 -1.37 5.91 -3.45
N TYR A 39 -1.44 4.83 -2.69
CA TYR A 39 -0.73 4.68 -1.42
C TYR A 39 0.02 3.36 -1.38
N PHE A 40 1.23 3.40 -0.85
CA PHE A 40 2.14 2.25 -0.81
C PHE A 40 2.34 1.78 0.63
N THR A 41 2.29 0.47 0.84
CA THR A 41 2.59 -0.17 2.14
C THR A 41 3.16 -1.57 1.91
N GLY A 42 3.71 -2.17 2.96
CA GLY A 42 4.21 -3.54 2.96
C GLY A 42 5.73 -3.62 2.99
N GLY A 43 6.25 -4.83 2.81
CA GLY A 43 7.60 -5.20 3.23
C GLY A 43 8.74 -4.32 2.73
N TYR A 44 8.60 -3.82 1.51
CA TYR A 44 9.62 -3.03 0.81
C TYR A 44 9.33 -1.55 0.73
N THR A 45 8.21 -1.09 1.29
CA THR A 45 7.89 0.34 1.25
C THR A 45 8.83 1.12 2.19
N ASN A 46 9.15 0.54 3.35
CA ASN A 46 10.10 1.11 4.31
C ASN A 46 10.73 -0.01 5.16
N GLY A 47 11.56 -0.85 4.55
CA GLY A 47 12.23 -1.97 5.23
C GLY A 47 12.60 -3.15 4.34
N ILE A 48 12.85 -4.30 4.96
CA ILE A 48 13.34 -5.52 4.30
C ILE A 48 12.35 -6.69 4.35
N GLY A 49 11.06 -6.39 4.53
CA GLY A 49 9.99 -7.40 4.57
C GLY A 49 9.76 -8.08 5.91
N LEU A 50 10.12 -7.43 7.03
CA LEU A 50 9.73 -7.89 8.37
C LEU A 50 8.23 -7.68 8.58
N HIS A 51 7.56 -8.70 9.14
CA HIS A 51 6.11 -8.74 9.26
C HIS A 51 5.55 -7.58 10.09
N GLU A 52 6.22 -7.25 11.20
CA GLU A 52 5.85 -6.16 12.09
C GLU A 52 5.93 -4.80 11.39
N ASN A 53 6.92 -4.61 10.51
CA ASN A 53 7.06 -3.38 9.74
C ASN A 53 5.94 -3.25 8.71
N CYS A 54 5.56 -4.36 8.04
CA CYS A 54 4.41 -4.38 7.14
C CYS A 54 3.13 -3.94 7.86
N LEU A 55 2.85 -4.53 9.03
CA LEU A 55 1.64 -4.22 9.80
C LEU A 55 1.60 -2.76 10.25
N LYS A 56 2.70 -2.25 10.81
CA LYS A 56 2.79 -0.85 11.26
C LYS A 56 2.57 0.14 10.11
N GLN A 57 3.15 -0.14 8.94
CA GLN A 57 3.00 0.72 7.77
C GLN A 57 1.57 0.71 7.24
N SER A 58 0.96 -0.47 7.15
CA SER A 58 -0.42 -0.60 6.67
C SER A 58 -1.40 0.12 7.60
N ALA A 59 -1.19 0.02 8.92
CA ALA A 59 -1.99 0.77 9.89
C ALA A 59 -1.81 2.29 9.74
N ALA A 60 -0.60 2.77 9.48
CA ALA A 60 -0.34 4.19 9.26
C ALA A 60 -1.06 4.73 8.00
N ILE A 61 -1.00 4.00 6.88
CA ILE A 61 -1.71 4.37 5.64
C ILE A 61 -3.23 4.32 5.82
N ALA A 62 -3.75 3.28 6.49
CA ALA A 62 -5.19 3.19 6.78
C ALA A 62 -5.67 4.38 7.63
N ASN A 63 -4.90 4.80 8.63
CA ASN A 63 -5.20 5.97 9.45
C ASN A 63 -5.14 7.28 8.64
N LEU A 64 -4.17 7.41 7.73
CA LEU A 64 -4.06 8.57 6.84
C LEU A 64 -5.32 8.68 5.95
N LEU A 65 -5.69 7.58 5.28
CA LEU A 65 -6.88 7.51 4.45
C LEU A 65 -8.17 7.77 5.23
N GLY A 66 -8.29 7.21 6.44
CA GLY A 66 -9.44 7.46 7.32
C GLY A 66 -9.60 8.95 7.67
N ARG A 67 -8.49 9.67 7.89
CA ARG A 67 -8.50 11.12 8.13
C ARG A 67 -8.83 11.93 6.89
N GLU A 68 -8.43 11.47 5.69
CA GLU A 68 -8.77 12.14 4.45
C GLU A 68 -10.25 12.00 4.09
N ILE A 69 -10.82 10.81 4.28
CA ILE A 69 -12.25 10.56 4.06
C ILE A 69 -13.11 11.38 5.04
N SER A 70 -12.64 11.60 6.27
CA SER A 70 -13.40 12.37 7.26
C SER A 70 -13.36 13.88 7.03
N LYS A 71 -12.55 14.40 6.09
CA LYS A 71 -12.59 15.82 5.75
C LYS A 71 -13.91 16.08 5.00
N PRO A 72 -14.76 17.01 5.47
CA PRO A 72 -15.99 17.32 4.76
C PRO A 72 -15.66 17.78 3.34
N VAL A 73 -16.35 17.20 2.35
CA VAL A 73 -16.23 17.61 0.96
C VAL A 73 -16.60 19.08 0.86
N PRO A 74 -15.74 19.98 0.34
CA PRO A 74 -16.12 21.37 0.15
C PRO A 74 -17.36 21.44 -0.75
N SER A 75 -18.36 22.20 -0.28
CA SER A 75 -19.71 22.31 -0.87
C SER A 75 -19.76 22.79 -2.33
N SER A 76 -18.63 23.12 -2.97
CA SER A 76 -18.56 23.65 -4.32
C SER A 76 -18.57 22.59 -5.43
N THR A 77 -18.36 21.31 -5.14
CA THR A 77 -18.24 20.27 -6.18
C THR A 77 -19.57 19.58 -6.54
N VAL A 78 -20.63 19.76 -5.74
CA VAL A 78 -21.91 19.06 -5.95
C VAL A 78 -22.76 19.71 -7.05
N ALA A 79 -22.51 20.98 -7.41
CA ALA A 79 -23.33 21.71 -8.39
C ALA A 79 -23.06 21.37 -9.87
N ALA A 80 -21.94 20.72 -10.20
CA ALA A 80 -21.51 20.57 -11.60
C ALA A 80 -21.94 19.25 -12.29
N ARG A 81 -22.64 18.34 -11.60
CA ARG A 81 -23.01 17.01 -12.15
C ARG A 81 -24.50 16.77 -12.33
N ALA A 82 -25.33 17.78 -12.13
CA ALA A 82 -26.79 17.65 -12.23
C ALA A 82 -27.40 18.59 -13.29
N VAL A 83 -26.83 18.66 -14.50
CA VAL A 83 -27.55 19.16 -15.69
C VAL A 83 -27.04 18.42 -16.94
N SER A 84 -27.99 17.99 -17.78
CA SER A 84 -27.87 17.41 -19.14
C SER A 84 -27.77 15.88 -19.22
N TYR A 85 -28.91 15.19 -19.26
CA TYR A 85 -29.65 14.88 -20.50
C TYR A 85 -31.16 14.79 -20.20
#